data_AF-A0A4S8HX66-F1
#
_entry.id   AF-A0A4S8HX66-F1
#
_cell.length_a   1.000
_cell.length_b   1.000
_cell.length_c   1.000
_cell.angle_alpha   90.00
_cell.angle_beta   90.00
_cell.angle_gamma   90.00
#
_symmetry.space_group_name_H-M   'P 1'
#
loop_
_entity.id
_entity.type
_entity.pdbx_description
1 polymer ?
#
loop_
_entity_poly.entity_id
_entity_poly.type
_entity_poly.pdbx_seq_one_letter_code
_entity_poly.pdbx_strand_id
1 'polypeptide(L)'
;MLMTNQLCFQQQCTRLYRKMLQQLAGFENTATDEKKWIEWGFCVATKTWFRIQAEVDSYQFADQLEEINFYKTLKPKFIGLMDFFSLLYKTVLFQPDDSEGKMEYWKEELAICKNFLLKHSAFCQYYKQGYTGMDHIYFVHENNREPLIFGTNENKGHVVTSYSHLLARVISITKYQRYLQEKIGFLTNVN
;
A
#
# COMPACT_ATOMS: atom_id res chain seq x y z
N MET A 1 -11.60 20.80 -27.44
CA MET A 1 -11.29 19.36 -27.51
C MET A 1 -10.34 18.88 -26.40
N LEU A 2 -9.99 19.69 -25.39
CA LEU A 2 -9.06 19.31 -24.31
C LEU A 2 -9.73 18.70 -23.06
N MET A 3 -11.00 19.04 -22.78
CA MET A 3 -11.71 18.55 -21.58
C MET A 3 -12.03 17.05 -21.57
N THR A 4 -12.07 16.39 -22.74
CA THR A 4 -12.39 14.96 -22.85
C THR A 4 -11.27 14.02 -22.44
N ASN A 5 -10.00 14.47 -22.43
CA ASN A 5 -8.86 13.63 -22.07
C ASN A 5 -8.55 13.60 -20.55
N GLN A 6 -8.93 14.63 -19.80
CA GLN A 6 -8.58 14.75 -18.36
C GLN A 6 -9.47 13.91 -17.43
N LEU A 7 -10.80 13.93 -17.65
CA LEU A 7 -11.72 13.03 -16.93
C LEU A 7 -11.36 11.55 -17.17
N CYS A 8 -10.70 11.24 -18.30
CA CYS A 8 -10.31 9.90 -18.69
C CYS A 8 -9.19 9.31 -17.80
N PHE A 9 -8.18 10.10 -17.40
CA PHE A 9 -7.00 9.56 -16.71
C PHE A 9 -7.33 9.03 -15.30
N GLN A 10 -7.97 9.83 -14.47
CA GLN A 10 -8.37 9.39 -13.12
C GLN A 10 -9.38 8.23 -13.16
N GLN A 11 -10.31 8.25 -14.14
CA GLN A 11 -11.25 7.16 -14.36
C GLN A 11 -10.54 5.89 -14.81
N GLN A 12 -9.53 6.00 -15.68
CA GLN A 12 -8.68 4.91 -16.12
C GLN A 12 -7.89 4.31 -14.95
N CYS A 13 -7.24 5.15 -14.13
CA CYS A 13 -6.56 4.71 -12.91
C CYS A 13 -7.51 3.95 -11.99
N THR A 14 -8.70 4.52 -11.73
CA THR A 14 -9.71 3.91 -10.86
C THR A 14 -10.22 2.59 -11.43
N ARG A 15 -10.44 2.51 -12.75
CA ARG A 15 -10.89 1.29 -13.44
C ARG A 15 -9.83 0.20 -13.37
N LEU A 16 -8.57 0.54 -13.62
CA LEU A 16 -7.44 -0.40 -13.52
C LEU A 16 -7.30 -0.90 -12.08
N TYR A 17 -7.41 -0.02 -11.09
CA TYR A 17 -7.40 -0.39 -9.68
C TYR A 17 -8.53 -1.37 -9.32
N ARG A 18 -9.76 -1.08 -9.74
CA ARG A 18 -10.92 -1.97 -9.48
C ARG A 18 -10.74 -3.33 -10.14
N LYS A 19 -10.30 -3.37 -11.40
CA LYS A 19 -10.03 -4.62 -12.12
C LYS A 19 -8.95 -5.45 -11.41
N MET A 20 -7.89 -4.79 -10.95
CA MET A 20 -6.83 -5.42 -10.17
C MET A 20 -7.37 -6.01 -8.86
N LEU A 21 -8.20 -5.29 -8.11
CA LEU A 21 -8.82 -5.81 -6.89
C LEU A 21 -9.74 -7.02 -7.15
N GLN A 22 -10.51 -7.01 -8.24
CA GLN A 22 -11.34 -8.15 -8.64
C GLN A 22 -10.50 -9.39 -8.97
N GLN A 23 -9.37 -9.19 -9.65
CA GLN A 23 -8.40 -10.26 -9.91
C GLN A 23 -7.85 -10.83 -8.61
N LEU A 24 -7.40 -9.96 -7.68
CA LEU A 24 -6.89 -10.36 -6.37
C LEU A 24 -7.88 -11.20 -5.58
N ALA A 25 -9.14 -10.76 -5.48
CA ALA A 25 -10.20 -11.49 -4.78
C ALA A 25 -10.55 -12.83 -5.46
N GLY A 26 -10.52 -12.89 -6.79
CA GLY A 26 -10.80 -14.13 -7.52
C GLY A 26 -9.74 -15.21 -7.27
N PHE A 27 -8.47 -14.83 -7.19
CA PHE A 27 -7.38 -15.78 -6.93
C PHE A 27 -7.32 -16.21 -5.46
N GLU A 28 -7.54 -15.30 -4.51
CA GLU A 28 -7.55 -15.61 -3.07
C GLU A 28 -8.54 -16.75 -2.74
N ASN A 29 -9.73 -16.74 -3.36
CA ASN A 29 -10.75 -17.78 -3.17
C ASN A 29 -10.42 -19.15 -3.82
N THR A 30 -9.41 -19.20 -4.70
CA THR A 30 -9.02 -20.42 -5.43
C THR A 30 -7.62 -20.90 -5.10
N ALA A 31 -6.83 -20.10 -4.39
CA ALA A 31 -5.46 -20.40 -4.02
C ALA A 31 -5.43 -21.46 -2.90
N THR A 32 -4.82 -22.59 -3.19
CA THR A 32 -4.49 -23.62 -2.19
C THR A 32 -3.11 -23.40 -1.55
N ASP A 33 -2.33 -22.46 -2.08
CA ASP A 33 -0.95 -22.16 -1.68
C ASP A 33 -0.79 -20.65 -1.46
N GLU A 34 -0.62 -20.27 -0.20
CA GLU A 34 -0.48 -18.88 0.24
C GLU A 34 0.70 -18.17 -0.44
N LYS A 35 1.82 -18.88 -0.67
CA LYS A 35 3.01 -18.30 -1.30
C LYS A 35 2.74 -17.95 -2.75
N LYS A 36 2.05 -18.83 -3.50
CA LYS A 36 1.67 -18.56 -4.89
C LYS A 36 0.72 -17.37 -5.00
N TRP A 37 -0.22 -17.23 -4.07
CA TRP A 37 -1.11 -16.07 -4.03
C TRP A 37 -0.33 -14.77 -3.78
N ILE A 38 0.63 -14.77 -2.85
CA ILE A 38 1.48 -13.61 -2.56
C ILE A 38 2.30 -13.19 -3.80
N GLU A 39 3.00 -14.14 -4.42
CA GLU A 39 3.84 -13.88 -5.60
C GLU A 39 3.01 -13.35 -6.78
N TRP A 40 1.86 -13.96 -7.02
CA TRP A 40 0.95 -13.53 -8.08
C TRP A 40 0.34 -12.15 -7.77
N GLY A 41 -0.08 -11.91 -6.52
CA GLY A 41 -0.63 -10.65 -6.07
C GLY A 41 0.36 -9.49 -6.21
N PHE A 42 1.61 -9.72 -5.81
CA PHE A 42 2.71 -8.77 -6.04
C PHE A 42 2.90 -8.48 -7.53
N CYS A 43 2.92 -9.52 -8.37
CA CYS A 43 3.10 -9.41 -9.81
C CYS A 43 1.98 -8.59 -10.47
N VAL A 44 0.72 -8.86 -10.12
CA VAL A 44 -0.45 -8.13 -10.63
C VAL A 44 -0.45 -6.67 -10.18
N ALA A 45 -0.15 -6.40 -8.91
CA ALA A 45 -0.04 -5.04 -8.38
C ALA A 45 1.06 -4.24 -9.09
N THR A 46 2.23 -4.85 -9.23
CA THR A 46 3.41 -4.25 -9.87
C THR A 46 3.17 -3.94 -11.35
N LYS A 47 2.64 -4.90 -12.11
CA LYS A 47 2.30 -4.70 -13.54
C LYS A 47 1.29 -3.58 -13.74
N THR A 48 0.27 -3.52 -12.88
CA THR A 48 -0.75 -2.49 -12.95
C THR A 48 -0.17 -1.12 -12.61
N TRP A 49 0.66 -1.04 -11.57
CA TRP A 49 1.33 0.21 -11.20
C TRP A 49 2.24 0.73 -12.31
N PHE A 50 3.10 -0.11 -12.90
CA PHE A 50 4.02 0.35 -13.96
C PHE A 50 3.29 0.89 -15.19
N ARG A 51 2.09 0.38 -15.48
CA ARG A 51 1.24 0.95 -16.52
C ARG A 51 0.77 2.37 -16.16
N ILE A 52 0.31 2.59 -14.92
CA ILE A 52 -0.09 3.92 -14.45
C ILE A 52 1.11 4.86 -14.40
N GLN A 53 2.27 4.38 -13.97
CA GLN A 53 3.49 5.17 -13.88
C GLN A 53 3.93 5.69 -15.24
N ALA A 54 3.96 4.83 -16.26
CA ALA A 54 4.31 5.25 -17.62
C ALA A 54 3.33 6.31 -18.17
N GLU A 55 2.05 6.22 -17.83
CA GLU A 55 1.05 7.22 -18.23
C GLU A 55 1.25 8.54 -17.47
N VAL A 56 1.50 8.50 -16.16
CA VAL A 56 1.65 9.72 -15.34
C VAL A 56 2.93 10.51 -15.65
N ASP A 57 4.02 9.85 -16.02
CA ASP A 57 5.31 10.50 -16.32
C ASP A 57 5.21 11.50 -17.50
N SER A 58 4.22 11.32 -18.37
CA SER A 58 3.95 12.21 -19.51
C SER A 58 2.66 13.03 -19.36
N TYR A 59 1.96 12.87 -18.23
CA TYR A 59 0.67 13.50 -18.00
C TYR A 59 0.82 14.89 -17.37
N GLN A 60 0.07 15.86 -17.90
CA GLN A 60 -0.09 17.17 -17.25
C GLN A 60 -1.44 17.23 -16.55
N PHE A 61 -1.40 17.38 -15.23
CA PHE A 61 -2.61 17.59 -14.44
C PHE A 61 -3.32 18.88 -14.85
N ALA A 62 -4.65 18.83 -14.90
CA ALA A 62 -5.54 19.93 -15.26
C ALA A 62 -5.44 21.10 -14.28
N ASP A 63 -5.39 20.74 -13.00
CA ASP A 63 -5.32 21.65 -11.88
C ASP A 63 -4.66 20.93 -10.69
N GLN A 64 -4.40 21.70 -9.64
CA GLN A 64 -3.80 21.18 -8.42
C GLN A 64 -4.72 20.17 -7.70
N LEU A 65 -6.03 20.27 -7.88
CA LEU A 65 -6.97 19.33 -7.26
C LEU A 65 -6.86 17.93 -7.88
N GLU A 66 -6.68 17.86 -9.21
CA GLU A 66 -6.46 16.62 -9.92
C GLU A 66 -5.15 15.94 -9.47
N GLU A 67 -4.09 16.73 -9.34
CA GLU A 67 -2.79 16.32 -8.84
C GLU A 67 -2.87 15.79 -7.40
N ILE A 68 -3.49 16.56 -6.50
CA ILE A 68 -3.73 16.18 -5.10
C ILE A 68 -4.49 14.85 -5.05
N ASN A 69 -5.54 14.70 -5.85
CA ASN A 69 -6.31 13.45 -5.87
C ASN A 69 -5.46 12.26 -6.34
N PHE A 70 -4.57 12.44 -7.32
CA PHE A 70 -3.66 11.40 -7.74
C PHE A 70 -2.71 10.97 -6.60
N TYR A 71 -2.04 11.92 -5.95
CA TYR A 71 -1.05 11.64 -4.91
C TYR A 71 -1.65 11.24 -3.55
N LYS A 72 -2.87 11.68 -3.23
CA LYS A 72 -3.58 11.35 -1.98
C LYS A 72 -4.43 10.08 -2.09
N THR A 73 -4.98 9.80 -3.27
CA THR A 73 -6.00 8.75 -3.41
C THR A 73 -5.57 7.61 -4.32
N LEU A 74 -4.99 7.90 -5.48
CA LEU A 74 -4.72 6.87 -6.50
C LEU A 74 -3.38 6.20 -6.28
N LYS A 75 -2.27 6.94 -6.37
CA LYS A 75 -0.90 6.43 -6.22
C LYS A 75 -0.72 5.58 -4.93
N PRO A 76 -1.15 6.04 -3.74
CA PRO A 76 -0.96 5.28 -2.50
C PRO A 76 -1.61 3.89 -2.49
N LYS A 77 -2.72 3.72 -3.20
CA LYS A 77 -3.46 2.44 -3.22
C LYS A 77 -2.71 1.34 -3.96
N PHE A 78 -2.03 1.67 -5.06
CA PHE A 78 -1.24 0.71 -5.81
C PHE A 78 0.04 0.35 -5.06
N ILE A 79 0.77 1.37 -4.62
CA ILE A 79 2.04 1.20 -3.90
C ILE A 79 1.80 0.46 -2.59
N GLY A 80 0.73 0.81 -1.86
CA GLY A 80 0.39 0.16 -0.60
C GLY A 80 0.06 -1.33 -0.77
N LEU A 81 -0.49 -1.75 -1.91
CA LEU A 81 -0.69 -3.17 -2.20
C LEU A 81 0.62 -3.89 -2.53
N MET A 82 1.50 -3.27 -3.33
CA MET A 82 2.83 -3.83 -3.62
C MET A 82 3.65 -4.02 -2.34
N ASP A 83 3.66 -3.02 -1.46
CA ASP A 83 4.34 -3.08 -0.18
C ASP A 83 3.70 -4.13 0.75
N PHE A 84 2.37 -4.23 0.76
CA PHE A 84 1.66 -5.26 1.52
C PHE A 84 2.09 -6.68 1.10
N PHE A 85 2.10 -6.97 -0.21
CA PHE A 85 2.56 -8.28 -0.68
C PHE A 85 4.05 -8.52 -0.39
N SER A 86 4.87 -7.47 -0.39
CA SER A 86 6.28 -7.57 0.01
C SER A 86 6.43 -7.97 1.49
N LEU A 87 5.61 -7.38 2.37
CA LEU A 87 5.54 -7.76 3.79
C LEU A 87 5.07 -9.21 3.96
N LEU A 88 4.01 -9.62 3.26
CA LEU A 88 3.53 -11.01 3.30
C LEU A 88 4.61 -12.00 2.86
N TYR A 89 5.30 -11.69 1.76
CA TYR A 89 6.38 -12.55 1.27
C TYR A 89 7.49 -12.70 2.30
N LYS A 90 7.92 -11.60 2.92
CA LYS A 90 8.90 -11.62 4.03
C LYS A 90 8.40 -12.51 5.17
N THR A 91 7.14 -12.33 5.57
CA THR A 91 6.52 -13.07 6.68
C THR A 91 6.54 -14.58 6.42
N VAL A 92 6.06 -15.00 5.26
CA VAL A 92 6.00 -16.42 4.89
C VAL A 92 7.39 -17.02 4.74
N LEU A 93 8.38 -16.24 4.30
CA LEU A 93 9.75 -16.69 4.14
C LEU A 93 10.52 -16.86 5.46
N PHE A 94 10.28 -15.98 6.45
CA PHE A 94 11.06 -15.93 7.68
C PHE A 94 10.35 -16.44 8.93
N GLN A 95 9.06 -16.74 8.86
CA GLN A 95 8.35 -17.35 9.99
C GLN A 95 8.98 -18.72 10.34
N PRO A 96 9.11 -19.05 11.64
CA PRO A 96 9.50 -20.39 12.07
C PRO A 96 8.54 -21.47 11.56
N ASP A 97 8.93 -22.75 11.60
CA ASP A 97 8.06 -23.85 11.18
C ASP A 97 7.10 -24.30 12.29
N ASP A 98 7.54 -24.23 13.54
CA ASP A 98 6.77 -24.64 14.71
C ASP A 98 5.73 -23.58 15.14
N SER A 99 4.66 -24.04 15.78
CA SER A 99 3.51 -23.18 16.13
C SER A 99 3.84 -22.09 17.15
N GLU A 100 4.74 -22.36 18.10
CA GLU A 100 5.12 -21.41 19.15
C GLU A 100 5.99 -20.30 18.56
N GLY A 101 7.00 -20.65 17.77
CA GLY A 101 7.84 -19.72 17.03
C GLY A 101 7.05 -18.85 16.06
N LYS A 102 6.09 -19.41 15.31
CA LYS A 102 5.18 -18.64 14.44
C LYS A 102 4.40 -17.60 15.24
N MET A 103 3.84 -18.01 16.37
CA MET A 103 3.05 -17.12 17.23
C MET A 103 3.90 -15.95 17.74
N GLU A 104 5.11 -16.21 18.21
CA GLU A 104 6.00 -15.15 18.70
C GLU A 104 6.42 -14.22 17.57
N TYR A 105 6.83 -14.78 16.43
CA TYR A 105 7.20 -14.02 15.24
C TYR A 105 6.07 -13.07 14.78
N TRP A 106 4.83 -13.56 14.70
CA TRP A 106 3.69 -12.73 14.30
C TRP A 106 3.35 -11.65 15.34
N LYS A 107 3.54 -11.91 16.64
CA LYS A 107 3.37 -10.90 17.70
C LYS A 107 4.41 -9.79 17.59
N GLU A 108 5.67 -10.14 17.31
CA GLU A 108 6.74 -9.17 17.08
C GLU A 108 6.44 -8.29 15.86
N GLU A 109 6.09 -8.89 14.72
CA GLU A 109 5.71 -8.15 13.51
C GLU A 109 4.46 -7.28 13.74
N LEU A 110 3.50 -7.74 14.55
CA LEU A 110 2.32 -6.96 14.93
C LEU A 110 2.71 -5.76 15.81
N ALA A 111 3.68 -5.91 16.71
CA ALA A 111 4.21 -4.81 17.52
C ALA A 111 4.91 -3.77 16.63
N ILE A 112 5.69 -4.20 15.63
CA ILE A 112 6.30 -3.32 14.63
C ILE A 112 5.23 -2.50 13.88
N CYS A 113 4.15 -3.13 13.45
CA CYS A 113 3.03 -2.44 12.80
C CYS A 113 2.41 -1.36 13.69
N LYS A 114 2.12 -1.69 14.95
CA LYS A 114 1.55 -0.75 15.93
C LYS A 114 2.47 0.43 16.19
N ASN A 115 3.77 0.18 16.37
CA ASN A 115 4.76 1.23 16.61
C ASN A 115 4.85 2.19 15.42
N PHE A 116 4.83 1.68 14.19
CA PHE A 116 4.79 2.51 12.99
C PHE A 116 3.55 3.41 12.95
N LEU A 117 2.35 2.86 13.15
CA LEU A 117 1.11 3.63 13.10
C LEU A 117 1.02 4.65 14.24
N LEU A 118 1.56 4.33 15.41
CA LEU A 118 1.64 5.26 16.55
C LEU A 118 2.60 6.42 16.25
N LYS A 119 3.79 6.12 15.71
CA LYS A 119 4.80 7.10 15.30
C LYS A 119 4.22 8.12 14.30
N HIS A 120 3.36 7.66 13.38
CA HIS A 120 2.73 8.49 12.36
C HIS A 120 1.27 8.84 12.67
N SER A 121 0.86 8.81 13.94
CA SER A 121 -0.55 8.95 14.35
C SER A 121 -1.20 10.25 13.89
N ALA A 122 -0.48 11.39 13.94
CA ALA A 122 -1.00 12.67 13.46
C ALA A 122 -1.35 12.64 11.97
N PHE A 123 -0.48 12.07 11.13
CA PHE A 123 -0.73 11.91 9.71
C PHE A 123 -1.84 10.89 9.43
N CYS A 124 -1.87 9.78 10.18
CA CYS A 124 -2.95 8.80 10.10
C CYS A 124 -4.32 9.42 10.43
N GLN A 125 -4.39 10.25 11.48
CA GLN A 125 -5.60 10.96 11.86
C GLN A 125 -6.01 11.97 10.79
N TYR A 126 -5.06 12.75 10.29
CA TYR A 126 -5.28 13.69 9.19
C TYR A 126 -5.95 13.01 7.99
N TYR A 127 -5.42 11.86 7.56
CA TYR A 127 -5.99 11.09 6.46
C TYR A 127 -7.36 10.49 6.80
N LYS A 128 -7.49 9.85 7.97
CA LYS A 128 -8.72 9.16 8.41
C LYS A 128 -9.91 10.11 8.55
N GLN A 129 -9.67 11.36 8.97
CA GLN A 129 -10.70 12.38 9.12
C GLN A 129 -11.04 13.10 7.81
N GLY A 130 -10.37 12.77 6.70
CA GLY A 130 -10.61 13.40 5.40
C GLY A 130 -10.22 14.88 5.36
N TYR A 131 -9.29 15.32 6.22
CA TYR A 131 -8.83 16.70 6.22
C TYR A 131 -8.13 17.06 4.91
N THR A 132 -8.24 18.32 4.51
CA THR A 132 -7.67 18.85 3.26
C THR A 132 -6.73 20.03 3.48
N GLY A 133 -6.63 20.56 4.70
CA GLY A 133 -5.88 21.79 5.00
C GLY A 133 -4.39 21.74 4.64
N MET A 134 -3.77 20.56 4.70
CA MET A 134 -2.37 20.33 4.34
C MET A 134 -2.17 19.71 2.94
N ASP A 135 -3.23 19.57 2.12
CA ASP A 135 -3.13 18.83 0.85
C ASP A 135 -2.14 19.48 -0.12
N HIS A 136 -2.12 20.82 -0.17
CA HIS A 136 -1.18 21.60 -0.98
C HIS A 136 0.29 21.45 -0.57
N ILE A 137 0.56 20.95 0.64
CA ILE A 137 1.91 20.63 1.12
C ILE A 137 2.20 19.14 0.88
N TYR A 138 1.25 18.27 1.24
CA TYR A 138 1.47 16.84 1.25
C TYR A 138 1.40 16.20 -0.14
N PHE A 139 0.49 16.65 -1.00
CA PHE A 139 0.08 15.92 -2.19
C PHE A 139 0.28 16.69 -3.49
N VAL A 140 1.34 17.50 -3.56
CA VAL A 140 1.81 18.14 -4.81
C VAL A 140 3.00 17.40 -5.40
N HIS A 141 3.17 17.43 -6.71
CA HIS A 141 4.15 16.63 -7.43
C HIS A 141 5.58 16.88 -6.97
N GLU A 142 5.96 18.14 -6.72
CA GLU A 142 7.30 18.52 -6.24
C GLU A 142 7.71 17.74 -4.99
N ASN A 143 6.75 17.46 -4.10
CA ASN A 143 6.99 16.73 -2.86
C ASN A 143 6.82 15.22 -3.01
N ASN A 144 6.48 14.70 -4.20
CA ASN A 144 6.11 13.30 -4.44
C ASN A 144 6.81 12.63 -5.64
N ARG A 145 7.92 13.22 -6.12
CA ARG A 145 8.76 12.71 -7.22
C ARG A 145 9.66 11.51 -6.86
N GLU A 146 9.78 11.20 -5.58
CA GLU A 146 10.71 10.18 -5.13
C GLU A 146 10.43 8.81 -5.77
N PRO A 147 11.48 8.02 -6.04
CA PRO A 147 11.31 6.67 -6.55
C PRO A 147 10.60 5.78 -5.53
N LEU A 148 9.97 4.72 -6.02
CA LEU A 148 9.44 3.67 -5.15
C LEU A 148 10.58 3.01 -4.38
N ILE A 149 10.51 3.04 -3.05
CA ILE A 149 11.46 2.36 -2.18
C ILE A 149 10.70 1.33 -1.35
N PHE A 150 11.00 0.05 -1.58
CA PHE A 150 10.46 -1.08 -0.81
C PHE A 150 11.48 -1.57 0.21
N GLY A 151 11.00 -2.03 1.37
CA GLY A 151 11.86 -2.74 2.35
C GLY A 151 12.79 -1.84 3.18
N THR A 152 12.61 -0.51 3.17
CA THR A 152 13.41 0.37 4.02
C THR A 152 12.91 0.40 5.46
N ASN A 153 13.85 0.18 6.39
CA ASN A 153 13.63 0.44 7.81
C ASN A 153 13.72 1.95 8.05
N GLU A 154 12.61 2.58 8.44
CA GLU A 154 12.57 4.01 8.79
C GLU A 154 13.56 4.39 9.91
N ASN A 155 14.07 3.40 10.65
CA ASN A 155 15.05 3.58 11.72
C ASN A 155 16.47 3.91 11.20
N LYS A 156 16.73 3.85 9.88
CA LYS A 156 18.05 4.15 9.28
C LYS A 156 18.21 5.59 8.78
N GLY A 157 17.61 6.55 9.49
CA GLY A 157 18.06 7.95 9.52
C GLY A 157 17.71 8.84 8.33
N HIS A 158 17.67 8.37 7.09
CA HIS A 158 17.35 9.23 5.95
C HIS A 158 16.68 8.46 4.82
N VAL A 159 15.35 8.41 4.85
CA VAL A 159 14.57 8.29 3.63
C VAL A 159 13.55 9.42 3.70
N VAL A 160 13.82 10.51 3.00
CA VAL A 160 12.75 11.46 2.66
C VAL A 160 11.75 10.59 1.89
N THR A 161 10.59 10.39 2.52
CA THR A 161 9.52 9.56 1.99
C THR A 161 8.38 10.52 1.77
N SER A 162 7.96 10.66 0.52
CA SER A 162 6.89 11.57 0.17
C SER A 162 5.62 11.21 0.92
N TYR A 163 4.72 12.17 1.15
CA TYR A 163 3.48 11.87 1.87
C TYR A 163 2.57 10.87 1.13
N SER A 164 2.67 10.79 -0.20
CA SER A 164 2.02 9.72 -0.98
C SER A 164 2.59 8.34 -0.66
N HIS A 165 3.92 8.20 -0.51
CA HIS A 165 4.57 6.95 -0.09
C HIS A 165 4.31 6.64 1.39
N LEU A 166 4.34 7.64 2.27
CA LEU A 166 3.98 7.46 3.66
C LEU A 166 2.54 6.95 3.78
N LEU A 167 1.62 7.52 3.01
CA LEU A 167 0.23 7.05 2.96
C LEU A 167 0.13 5.63 2.39
N ALA A 168 0.89 5.31 1.36
CA ALA A 168 0.98 3.94 0.84
C ALA A 168 1.44 2.95 1.94
N ARG A 169 2.45 3.35 2.72
CA ARG A 169 2.96 2.56 3.84
C ARG A 169 1.93 2.43 4.96
N VAL A 170 1.18 3.49 5.30
CA VAL A 170 0.06 3.43 6.25
C VAL A 170 -1.01 2.43 5.76
N ILE A 171 -1.38 2.46 4.48
CA ILE A 171 -2.35 1.51 3.89
C ILE A 171 -1.84 0.07 3.98
N SER A 172 -0.59 -0.14 3.60
CA SER A 172 0.11 -1.43 3.64
C SER A 172 0.17 -2.02 5.05
N ILE A 173 0.70 -1.25 6.01
CA ILE A 173 0.81 -1.65 7.42
C ILE A 173 -0.56 -1.91 8.05
N THR A 174 -1.58 -1.11 7.72
CA THR A 174 -2.95 -1.36 8.21
C THR A 174 -3.51 -2.68 7.70
N LYS A 175 -3.27 -3.03 6.42
CA LYS A 175 -3.64 -4.33 5.87
C LYS A 175 -2.86 -5.47 6.51
N TYR A 176 -1.54 -5.32 6.64
CA TYR A 176 -0.67 -6.33 7.23
C TYR A 176 -0.98 -6.59 8.71
N GLN A 177 -1.27 -5.55 9.48
CA GLN A 177 -1.73 -5.67 10.86
C GLN A 177 -2.99 -6.55 10.94
N ARG A 178 -3.98 -6.35 10.06
CA ARG A 178 -5.19 -7.17 10.03
C ARG A 178 -4.88 -8.63 9.71
N TYR A 179 -4.04 -8.88 8.71
CA TYR A 179 -3.60 -10.23 8.36
C TYR A 179 -2.94 -10.95 9.55
N LEU A 180 -2.02 -10.29 10.27
CA LEU A 180 -1.38 -10.87 11.45
C LEU A 180 -2.38 -11.15 12.58
N GLN A 181 -3.33 -10.25 12.81
CA GLN A 181 -4.38 -10.45 13.81
C GLN A 181 -5.27 -11.66 13.47
N GLU A 182 -5.60 -11.86 12.21
CA GLU A 182 -6.36 -13.02 11.73
C GLU A 182 -5.58 -14.33 11.92
N LYS A 183 -4.28 -14.34 11.58
CA LYS A 183 -3.39 -15.50 11.77
C LYS A 183 -3.22 -15.88 13.26
N ILE A 184 -2.99 -14.89 14.12
CA ILE A 184 -2.90 -15.09 15.58
C ILE A 184 -4.23 -15.59 16.15
N GLY A 185 -5.35 -15.01 15.71
CA GLY A 185 -6.70 -15.43 16.14
C GLY A 185 -7.00 -16.88 15.77
N PHE A 186 -6.63 -17.30 14.56
CA PHE A 186 -6.78 -18.68 14.12
C PHE A 186 -5.99 -19.66 15.01
N LEU A 187 -4.71 -19.39 15.29
CA LEU A 187 -3.92 -20.28 16.17
C LEU A 187 -4.40 -20.29 17.62
N THR A 188 -4.98 -19.19 18.11
CA THR A 188 -5.48 -19.11 19.49
C THR A 188 -6.81 -19.86 19.67
N ASN A 189 -7.64 -19.95 18.63
CA ASN A 189 -8.94 -20.63 18.67
C ASN A 189 -8.87 -22.14 18.33
N VAL A 190 -7.72 -22.62 17.86
CA VAL A 190 -7.50 -24.03 17.49
C VAL A 190 -6.84 -24.84 18.63
N ASN A 191 -6.37 -24.16 19.69
CA ASN A 191 -5.90 -24.76 20.94
C ASN A 191 -6.97 -24.64 22.04
#